data_AF-A0A2G5PH13-F1
#
_entry.id   AF-A0A2G5PH13-F1
#
_cell.length_a   1.000
_cell.length_b   1.000
_cell.length_c   1.000
_cell.angle_alpha   90.00
_cell.angle_beta   90.00
_cell.angle_gamma   90.00
#
_symmetry.space_group_name_H-M   'P 1'
#
loop_
_entity.id
_entity.type
_entity.pdbx_description
1 polymer ?
#
loop_
_entity_poly.entity_id
_entity_poly.type
_entity_poly.pdbx_seq_one_letter_code
_entity_poly.pdbx_strand_id
1 'polypeptide(L)'
;MGSSPTYKAWQKLQGKPAGSALFSAAMMARVPYFASVMPRVQKMAPGYCEVTAPKWIGVYNHIGTFHAIAACNLAEVSMGMLMEATVPSSHRWIPKAMNVQYLGKATTSLRAVATLDIPDFDAITEGTDVVVPVSITDRNGDEVVSAEITTWVTPA
;
A
#
# COMPACT_ATOMS: atom_id res chain seq x y z
N MET A 1 -8.98 -21.37 3.24
CA MET A 1 -7.79 -20.58 2.85
C MET A 1 -7.44 -19.64 4.01
N GLY A 2 -6.20 -19.65 4.50
CA GLY A 2 -5.79 -18.82 5.63
C GLY A 2 -5.47 -17.39 5.20
N SER A 3 -5.78 -16.40 6.04
CA SER A 3 -5.31 -15.03 5.88
C SER A 3 -3.89 -14.86 6.43
N SER A 4 -3.15 -13.88 5.90
CA SER A 4 -1.79 -13.58 6.35
C SER A 4 -1.78 -13.16 7.84
N PRO A 5 -0.65 -13.36 8.56
CA PRO A 5 -0.49 -12.85 9.92
C PRO A 5 -0.74 -11.35 10.04
N THR A 6 -0.31 -10.58 9.03
CA THR A 6 -0.49 -9.13 8.93
C THR A 6 -1.98 -8.77 8.88
N TYR A 7 -2.76 -9.41 7.99
CA TYR A 7 -4.18 -9.12 7.89
C TYR A 7 -4.97 -9.53 9.14
N LYS A 8 -4.60 -10.66 9.76
CA LYS A 8 -5.18 -11.07 11.07
C LYS A 8 -4.90 -10.03 12.16
N ALA A 9 -3.70 -9.46 12.19
CA ALA A 9 -3.36 -8.39 13.14
C ALA A 9 -4.20 -7.13 12.88
N TRP A 10 -4.38 -6.74 11.62
CA TRP A 10 -5.26 -5.63 11.23
C TRP A 10 -6.71 -5.86 11.70
N GLN A 11 -7.28 -7.03 11.43
CA GLN A 11 -8.67 -7.36 11.81
C GLN A 11 -8.90 -7.23 13.32
N LYS A 12 -7.90 -7.57 14.16
CA LYS A 12 -7.97 -7.43 15.62
C LYS A 12 -7.87 -5.99 16.12
N LEU A 13 -7.29 -5.08 15.32
CA LEU A 13 -6.97 -3.71 15.72
C LEU A 13 -7.92 -2.67 15.11
N GLN A 14 -8.41 -2.86 13.88
CA GLN A 14 -9.12 -1.82 13.12
C GLN A 14 -10.34 -1.20 13.83
N GLY A 15 -11.04 -1.96 14.68
CA GLY A 15 -12.22 -1.49 15.43
C GLY A 15 -11.91 -0.88 16.80
N LYS A 16 -10.64 -0.82 17.21
CA LYS A 16 -10.24 -0.31 18.53
C LYS A 16 -9.82 1.15 18.45
N PRO A 17 -10.03 1.96 19.52
CA PRO A 17 -9.46 3.30 19.61
C PRO A 17 -7.95 3.25 19.35
N ALA A 18 -7.46 4.10 18.44
CA ALA A 18 -6.07 4.15 17.98
C ALA A 18 -5.51 2.85 17.35
N GLY A 19 -6.34 1.84 17.07
CA GLY A 19 -5.87 0.55 16.55
C GLY A 19 -5.16 0.65 15.20
N SER A 20 -5.65 1.50 14.30
CA SER A 20 -4.97 1.83 13.03
C SER A 20 -3.56 2.42 13.26
N ALA A 21 -3.40 3.30 14.25
CA ALA A 21 -2.12 3.91 14.57
C ALA A 21 -1.15 2.88 15.14
N LEU A 22 -1.61 2.02 16.06
CA LEU A 22 -0.81 0.92 16.61
C LEU A 22 -0.37 -0.07 15.53
N PHE A 23 -1.30 -0.45 14.64
CA PHE A 23 -0.98 -1.32 13.51
C PHE A 23 0.08 -0.70 12.61
N SER A 24 -0.09 0.58 12.26
CA SER A 24 0.86 1.29 11.38
C SER A 24 2.24 1.43 12.05
N ALA A 25 2.29 1.67 13.37
CA ALA A 25 3.55 1.68 14.13
C ALA A 25 4.24 0.31 14.12
N ALA A 26 3.50 -0.78 14.33
CA ALA A 26 4.05 -2.12 14.26
C ALA A 26 4.55 -2.48 12.85
N MET A 27 3.81 -2.07 11.80
CA MET A 27 4.22 -2.22 10.41
C MET A 27 5.54 -1.49 10.13
N MET A 28 5.66 -0.23 10.56
CA MET A 28 6.90 0.55 10.42
C MET A 28 8.06 -0.07 11.20
N ALA A 29 7.82 -0.64 12.39
CA ALA A 29 8.86 -1.35 13.14
C ALA A 29 9.34 -2.63 12.42
N ARG A 30 8.43 -3.33 11.71
CA ARG A 30 8.74 -4.54 10.95
C ARG A 30 9.44 -4.26 9.63
N VAL A 31 9.11 -3.15 8.98
CA VAL A 31 9.67 -2.68 7.70
C VAL A 31 10.15 -1.24 7.86
N PRO A 32 11.38 -1.02 8.40
CA PRO A 32 11.84 0.29 8.83
C PRO A 32 11.82 1.39 7.74
N TYR A 33 12.01 1.03 6.47
CA TYR A 33 12.00 2.01 5.38
C TYR A 33 10.63 2.70 5.21
N PHE A 34 9.53 2.04 5.57
CA PHE A 34 8.20 2.65 5.56
C PHE A 34 8.08 3.81 6.55
N ALA A 35 8.87 3.83 7.63
CA ALA A 35 8.86 4.94 8.57
C ALA A 35 9.22 6.29 7.94
N SER A 36 9.95 6.29 6.81
CA SER A 36 10.33 7.51 6.08
C SER A 36 9.14 8.32 5.57
N VAL A 37 7.98 7.69 5.33
CA VAL A 37 6.77 8.37 4.84
C VAL A 37 5.66 8.46 5.89
N MET A 38 5.92 7.96 7.11
CA MET A 38 4.97 7.92 8.23
C MET A 38 3.55 7.46 7.80
N PRO A 39 3.44 6.32 7.08
CA PRO A 39 2.16 5.86 6.54
C PRO A 39 1.22 5.47 7.68
N ARG A 40 -0.07 5.70 7.45
CA ARG A 40 -1.14 5.24 8.32
C ARG A 40 -2.20 4.50 7.52
N VAL A 41 -2.34 3.21 7.80
CA VAL A 41 -3.37 2.36 7.19
C VAL A 41 -4.73 2.76 7.74
N GLN A 42 -5.61 3.20 6.86
CA GLN A 42 -6.98 3.63 7.19
C GLN A 42 -7.96 2.46 7.03
N LYS A 43 -7.82 1.70 5.94
CA LYS A 43 -8.64 0.54 5.62
C LYS A 43 -7.79 -0.53 4.94
N MET A 44 -8.09 -1.79 5.23
CA MET A 44 -7.46 -2.95 4.61
C MET A 44 -8.48 -4.08 4.58
N ALA A 45 -8.74 -4.60 3.39
CA ALA A 45 -9.66 -5.68 3.11
C ALA A 45 -9.20 -6.42 1.83
N PRO A 46 -9.67 -7.64 1.57
CA PRO A 46 -9.42 -8.30 0.29
C PRO A 46 -9.86 -7.40 -0.87
N GLY A 47 -8.95 -7.16 -1.82
CA GLY A 47 -9.16 -6.30 -2.98
C GLY A 47 -9.07 -4.79 -2.73
N TYR A 48 -8.83 -4.33 -1.50
CA TYR A 48 -8.81 -2.89 -1.19
C TYR A 48 -7.86 -2.52 -0.03
N CYS A 49 -7.02 -1.51 -0.23
CA CYS A 49 -6.30 -0.86 0.86
C CYS A 49 -6.22 0.66 0.68
N GLU A 50 -6.40 1.38 1.79
CA GLU A 50 -6.29 2.83 1.86
C GLU A 50 -5.25 3.24 2.92
N VAL A 51 -4.28 4.05 2.51
CA VAL A 51 -3.17 4.50 3.36
C VAL A 51 -2.99 6.01 3.20
N THR A 52 -2.74 6.72 4.29
CA THR A 52 -2.45 8.16 4.27
C THR A 52 -1.02 8.43 4.71
N ALA A 53 -0.38 9.46 4.16
CA ALA A 53 0.92 9.96 4.63
C ALA A 53 0.88 11.47 4.89
N PRO A 54 1.41 11.95 6.03
CA PRO A 54 1.54 13.37 6.27
C PRO A 54 2.58 14.00 5.34
N LYS A 55 2.39 15.26 4.94
CA LYS A 55 3.46 16.07 4.37
C LYS A 55 4.27 16.68 5.51
N TRP A 56 5.53 16.31 5.62
CA TRP A 56 6.44 16.74 6.68
C TRP A 56 7.87 16.87 6.15
N ILE A 57 8.77 17.48 6.92
CA ILE A 57 10.11 17.85 6.45
C ILE A 57 10.92 16.67 5.87
N GLY A 58 10.70 15.45 6.35
CA GLY A 58 11.37 14.24 5.87
C GLY A 58 10.95 13.78 4.46
N VAL A 59 9.85 14.30 3.92
CA VAL A 59 9.32 13.92 2.59
C VAL A 59 9.30 15.08 1.60
N TYR A 60 10.03 16.16 1.87
CA TYR A 60 10.12 17.28 0.93
C TYR A 60 11.09 16.97 -0.20
N ASN A 61 10.76 17.46 -1.40
CA ASN A 61 11.74 17.62 -2.47
C ASN A 61 12.33 19.04 -2.46
N HIS A 62 13.22 19.31 -3.42
CA HIS A 62 13.92 20.59 -3.59
C HIS A 62 13.00 21.80 -3.86
N ILE A 63 11.71 21.59 -4.19
CA ILE A 63 10.70 22.65 -4.35
C ILE A 63 9.64 22.66 -3.24
N GLY A 64 9.86 21.94 -2.13
CA GLY A 64 8.98 21.96 -0.96
C GLY A 64 7.63 21.23 -1.14
N THR A 65 7.51 20.34 -2.14
CA THR A 65 6.34 19.46 -2.31
C THR A 65 6.65 18.05 -1.79
N PHE A 66 5.63 17.20 -1.68
CA PHE A 66 5.80 15.78 -1.34
C PHE A 66 6.71 15.14 -2.41
N HIS A 67 7.76 14.45 -1.97
CA HIS A 67 8.79 13.90 -2.83
C HIS A 67 8.27 12.74 -3.69
N ALA A 68 8.65 12.72 -4.96
CA ALA A 68 8.25 11.69 -5.93
C ALA A 68 8.47 10.26 -5.41
N ILE A 69 9.69 9.95 -4.96
CA ILE A 69 10.04 8.63 -4.41
C ILE A 69 9.34 8.33 -3.07
N ALA A 70 9.00 9.36 -2.28
CA ALA A 70 8.20 9.16 -1.09
C ALA A 70 6.76 8.77 -1.45
N ALA A 71 6.21 9.33 -2.54
CA ALA A 71 4.92 8.90 -3.08
C ALA A 71 4.98 7.46 -3.61
N CYS A 72 6.07 7.04 -4.25
CA CYS A 72 6.30 5.64 -4.62
C CYS A 72 6.33 4.73 -3.39
N ASN A 73 7.00 5.14 -2.31
CA ASN A 73 7.02 4.36 -1.06
C ASN A 73 5.62 4.25 -0.44
N LEU A 74 4.81 5.32 -0.51
CA LEU A 74 3.41 5.27 -0.09
C LEU A 74 2.58 4.31 -0.97
N ALA A 75 2.82 4.30 -2.29
CA ALA A 75 2.19 3.35 -3.21
C ALA A 75 2.52 1.91 -2.83
N GLU A 76 3.81 1.62 -2.60
CA GLU A 76 4.31 0.32 -2.19
C GLU A 76 3.68 -0.17 -0.88
N VAL A 77 3.54 0.71 0.12
CA VAL A 77 2.85 0.37 1.38
C VAL A 77 1.39 -0.03 1.10
N SER A 78 0.66 0.77 0.29
CA SER A 78 -0.75 0.50 0.02
C SER A 78 -0.97 -0.79 -0.77
N MET A 79 -0.15 -1.05 -1.80
CA MET A 79 -0.17 -2.31 -2.53
C MET A 79 0.20 -3.48 -1.62
N GLY A 80 1.27 -3.36 -0.83
CA GLY A 80 1.72 -4.46 0.02
C GLY A 80 0.69 -4.85 1.07
N MET A 81 0.02 -3.87 1.69
CA MET A 81 -1.08 -4.14 2.62
C MET A 81 -2.32 -4.72 1.91
N LEU A 82 -2.61 -4.31 0.68
CA LEU A 82 -3.64 -4.98 -0.12
C LEU A 82 -3.29 -6.44 -0.37
N MET A 83 -2.04 -6.74 -0.75
CA MET A 83 -1.60 -8.10 -1.05
C MET A 83 -1.61 -8.99 0.20
N GLU A 84 -1.18 -8.46 1.35
CA GLU A 84 -1.31 -9.14 2.65
C GLU A 84 -2.77 -9.47 3.01
N ALA A 85 -3.72 -8.62 2.62
CA ALA A 85 -5.15 -8.85 2.87
C ALA A 85 -5.78 -9.85 1.88
N THR A 86 -5.28 -9.90 0.65
CA THR A 86 -5.95 -10.54 -0.48
C THR A 86 -5.36 -11.91 -0.81
N VAL A 87 -4.04 -12.05 -0.78
CA VAL A 87 -3.38 -13.31 -1.15
C VAL A 87 -3.55 -14.34 -0.02
N PRO A 88 -4.14 -15.52 -0.32
CA PRO A 88 -4.30 -16.57 0.67
C PRO A 88 -2.96 -17.18 1.04
N SER A 89 -2.87 -17.80 2.22
CA SER A 89 -1.66 -18.46 2.71
C SER A 89 -1.20 -19.66 1.88
N SER A 90 -1.99 -20.11 0.89
CA SER A 90 -1.58 -21.11 -0.10
C SER A 90 -0.65 -20.53 -1.16
N HIS A 91 -0.53 -19.20 -1.22
CA HIS A 91 0.28 -18.46 -2.18
C HIS A 91 1.23 -17.51 -1.46
N ARG A 92 2.30 -17.14 -2.16
CA ARG A 92 3.22 -16.08 -1.79
C ARG A 92 3.28 -15.06 -2.92
N TRP A 93 3.68 -13.84 -2.59
CA TRP A 93 3.78 -12.76 -3.56
C TRP A 93 5.07 -11.95 -3.36
N ILE A 94 5.55 -11.32 -4.43
CA ILE A 94 6.69 -10.40 -4.37
C ILE A 94 6.56 -9.31 -5.45
N PRO A 95 6.83 -8.02 -5.15
CA PRO A 95 6.89 -6.97 -6.16
C PRO A 95 7.97 -7.25 -7.22
N LYS A 96 7.63 -7.07 -8.50
CA LYS A 96 8.53 -7.27 -9.66
C LYS A 96 8.83 -5.98 -10.42
N ALA A 97 7.85 -5.10 -10.54
CA ALA A 97 7.98 -3.85 -11.29
C ALA A 97 7.00 -2.81 -10.76
N MET A 98 7.32 -1.53 -10.99
CA MET A 98 6.44 -0.42 -10.66
C MET A 98 6.54 0.64 -11.76
N ASN A 99 5.41 0.99 -12.36
CA ASN A 99 5.27 2.11 -13.27
C ASN A 99 4.56 3.26 -12.53
N VAL A 100 5.09 4.49 -12.63
CA VAL A 100 4.56 5.65 -11.89
C VAL A 100 4.45 6.85 -12.81
N GLN A 101 3.29 7.50 -12.77
CA GLN A 101 3.00 8.75 -13.46
C GLN A 101 2.83 9.87 -12.42
N TYR A 102 3.60 10.95 -12.55
CA TYR A 102 3.46 12.15 -11.72
C TYR A 102 2.56 13.14 -12.44
N LEU A 103 1.27 13.13 -12.08
CA LEU A 103 0.23 13.91 -12.76
C LEU A 103 0.22 15.37 -12.34
N GLY A 104 0.65 15.65 -11.10
CA GLY A 104 0.64 16.98 -10.53
C GLY A 104 1.60 17.16 -9.35
N LYS A 105 1.76 18.41 -8.91
CA LYS A 105 2.57 18.72 -7.72
C LYS A 105 1.80 18.35 -6.46
N ALA A 106 2.34 17.42 -5.68
CA ALA A 106 1.79 17.02 -4.39
C ALA A 106 2.07 18.06 -3.28
N THR A 107 1.20 19.05 -3.13
CA THR A 107 1.44 20.17 -2.20
C THR A 107 1.00 19.92 -0.76
N THR A 108 0.20 18.87 -0.51
CA THR A 108 -0.38 18.51 0.80
C THR A 108 0.02 17.11 1.27
N SER A 109 -0.54 16.66 2.41
CA SER A 109 -0.60 15.22 2.74
C SER A 109 -1.28 14.43 1.63
N LEU A 110 -0.96 13.15 1.53
CA LEU A 110 -1.45 12.27 0.46
C LEU A 110 -2.29 11.12 1.02
N ARG A 111 -3.23 10.65 0.20
CA ARG A 111 -4.01 9.42 0.40
C ARG A 111 -3.77 8.52 -0.80
N ALA A 112 -3.26 7.32 -0.57
CA ALA A 112 -3.10 6.28 -1.57
C ALA A 112 -4.18 5.21 -1.40
N VAL A 113 -4.79 4.81 -2.52
CA VAL A 113 -5.80 3.75 -2.59
C VAL A 113 -5.32 2.71 -3.59
N ALA A 114 -5.10 1.50 -3.11
CA ALA A 114 -4.83 0.32 -3.93
C ALA A 114 -6.12 -0.49 -4.08
N THR A 115 -6.42 -0.93 -5.29
CA THR A 115 -7.58 -1.78 -5.61
C THR A 115 -7.15 -2.94 -6.47
N LEU A 116 -7.74 -4.12 -6.25
CA LEU A 116 -7.44 -5.30 -7.03
C LEU A 116 -8.72 -6.12 -7.22
N ASP A 117 -9.03 -6.40 -8.49
CA ASP A 117 -9.97 -7.46 -8.83
C ASP A 117 -9.32 -8.80 -8.47
N ILE A 118 -9.88 -9.46 -7.45
CA ILE A 118 -9.26 -10.63 -6.81
C ILE A 118 -9.16 -11.78 -7.83
N PRO A 119 -7.95 -12.27 -8.16
CA PRO A 119 -7.79 -13.37 -9.10
C PRO A 119 -8.30 -14.67 -8.49
N ASP A 120 -8.64 -15.64 -9.35
CA ASP A 120 -8.85 -17.01 -8.93
C ASP A 120 -7.50 -17.65 -8.56
N PHE A 121 -7.19 -17.67 -7.26
CA PHE A 121 -5.93 -18.21 -6.77
C PHE A 121 -5.79 -19.71 -7.04
N ASP A 122 -6.89 -20.48 -7.12
CA ASP A 122 -6.80 -21.92 -7.38
C ASP A 122 -6.36 -22.21 -8.82
N ALA A 123 -6.53 -21.26 -9.74
CA ALA A 123 -6.05 -21.34 -11.11
C ALA A 123 -4.54 -21.00 -11.26
N ILE A 124 -3.88 -20.47 -10.21
CA ILE A 124 -2.47 -20.07 -10.27
C ILE A 124 -1.58 -21.24 -9.82
N THR A 125 -1.13 -22.07 -10.76
CA THR A 125 -0.31 -23.27 -10.44
C THR A 125 1.21 -23.08 -10.63
N GLU A 126 1.63 -22.22 -11.56
CA GLU A 126 3.06 -22.01 -11.90
C GLU A 126 3.56 -20.59 -11.54
N GLY A 127 2.61 -19.71 -11.21
CA GLY A 127 2.83 -18.31 -10.90
C GLY A 127 2.43 -17.37 -12.03
N THR A 128 1.99 -16.16 -11.68
CA THR A 128 1.52 -15.16 -12.63
C THR A 128 1.81 -13.75 -12.13
N ASP A 129 1.86 -12.82 -13.08
CA ASP A 129 1.92 -11.40 -12.77
C ASP A 129 0.51 -10.89 -12.43
N VAL A 130 0.39 -10.23 -11.27
CA VAL A 130 -0.80 -9.53 -10.80
C VAL A 130 -0.44 -8.06 -10.66
N VAL A 131 -1.08 -7.22 -11.48
CA VAL A 131 -0.86 -5.77 -11.49
C VAL A 131 -1.83 -5.10 -10.53
N VAL A 132 -1.31 -4.36 -9.56
CA VAL A 132 -2.09 -3.62 -8.57
C VAL A 132 -2.03 -2.13 -8.91
N PRO A 133 -3.14 -1.53 -9.40
CA PRO A 133 -3.23 -0.08 -9.56
C PRO A 133 -3.34 0.61 -8.19
N VAL A 134 -2.66 1.75 -8.08
CA VAL A 134 -2.68 2.65 -6.92
C VAL A 134 -2.93 4.07 -7.38
N SER A 135 -4.01 4.67 -6.89
CA SER A 135 -4.31 6.09 -7.08
C SER A 135 -3.90 6.88 -5.85
N ILE A 136 -3.15 7.98 -6.03
CA ILE A 136 -2.71 8.85 -4.93
C ILE A 136 -3.26 10.26 -5.12
N THR A 137 -4.11 10.66 -4.19
CA THR A 137 -4.77 11.97 -4.19
C THR A 137 -4.25 12.89 -3.08
N ASP A 138 -4.27 14.19 -3.34
CA ASP A 138 -3.99 15.21 -2.34
C ASP A 138 -5.24 15.51 -1.45
N ARG A 139 -5.18 16.56 -0.62
CA ARG A 139 -6.32 16.95 0.24
C ARG A 139 -7.45 17.66 -0.51
N ASN A 140 -7.18 18.19 -1.70
CA ASN A 140 -8.19 18.81 -2.56
C ASN A 140 -8.96 17.76 -3.36
N GLY A 141 -8.47 16.51 -3.38
CA GLY A 141 -9.06 15.39 -4.09
C GLY A 141 -8.44 15.18 -5.47
N ASP A 142 -7.43 15.96 -5.84
CA ASP A 142 -6.75 15.83 -7.12
C ASP A 142 -5.83 14.62 -7.09
N GLU A 143 -5.90 13.77 -8.12
CA GLU A 143 -4.94 12.70 -8.33
C GLU A 143 -3.61 13.29 -8.78
N VAL A 144 -2.58 13.15 -7.94
CA VAL A 144 -1.26 13.74 -8.17
C VAL A 144 -0.23 12.69 -8.58
N VAL A 145 -0.46 11.43 -8.24
CA VAL A 145 0.37 10.29 -8.67
C VAL A 145 -0.54 9.09 -8.96
N SER A 146 -0.29 8.44 -10.09
CA SER A 146 -0.87 7.14 -10.44
C SER A 146 0.26 6.13 -10.53
N ALA A 147 0.09 4.94 -9.95
CA ALA A 147 1.08 3.88 -9.99
C ALA A 147 0.45 2.53 -10.32
N GLU A 148 1.20 1.68 -11.02
CA GLU A 148 0.87 0.29 -11.28
C GLU A 148 2.04 -0.56 -10.79
N ILE A 149 1.79 -1.39 -9.78
CA ILE A 149 2.82 -2.26 -9.21
C ILE A 149 2.54 -3.69 -9.63
N THR A 150 3.44 -4.27 -10.41
CA THR A 150 3.39 -5.68 -10.81
C THR A 150 3.93 -6.54 -9.69
N THR A 151 3.15 -7.52 -9.27
CA THR A 151 3.54 -8.52 -8.26
C THR A 151 3.56 -9.91 -8.89
N TRP A 152 4.57 -10.71 -8.56
CA TRP A 152 4.57 -12.14 -8.88
C TRP A 152 3.81 -12.89 -7.80
N VAL A 153 2.73 -13.58 -8.15
CA VAL A 153 1.99 -14.45 -7.25
C VAL A 153 2.23 -15.89 -7.64
N THR A 154 2.57 -16.76 -6.70
CA THR A 154 2.88 -18.18 -6.95
C THR A 154 2.44 -19.04 -5.76
N PRO A 155 2.14 -20.34 -5.95
CA PRO A 155 1.93 -21.25 -4.83
C PRO A 155 3.10 -21.22 -3.84
N ALA A 156 2.76 -21.28 -2.55
CA ALA A 156 3.68 -21.16 -1.42
C ALA A 156 4.49 -22.43 -1.17
#